data_AF-A0A950B987-F1
#
_entry.id   AF-A0A950B987-F1
#
_cell.length_a   1.000
_cell.length_b   1.000
_cell.length_c   1.000
_cell.angle_alpha   90.00
_cell.angle_beta   90.00
_cell.angle_gamma   90.00
#
_symmetry.space_group_name_H-M   'P 1'
#
loop_
_entity.id
_entity.type
_entity.pdbx_description
1 polymer ?
#
loop_
_entity_poly.entity_id
_entity_poly.type
_entity_poly.pdbx_seq_one_letter_code
_entity_poly.pdbx_strand_id
1 'polypeptide(L)'
;MSRNYLNADLHCHSVVSDGTLTPEQLAERAAARGVELWALTDHDEVGGQHRAAAAAHAAGLDYLTGTEISVSFAGHTVHIVGLGFDADDAALSQGLYDTRNGRGPRAREMARQLEQAGIAGAYEGALRHAGNPELISRTHFARYLVETRVCSDTYDVFRHYLTEGKPGYVPHTWARLRDAVNWIVNAGGLAVIAHPA
;
A
#
# COMPACT_ATOMS: atom_id res chain seq x y z
N MET A 1 5.39 -20.68 26.24
CA MET A 1 4.23 -19.90 26.70
C MET A 1 3.88 -18.93 25.58
N SER A 2 2.60 -18.83 25.18
CA SER A 2 2.18 -17.83 24.20
C SER A 2 2.35 -16.43 24.78
N ARG A 3 3.09 -15.56 24.09
CA ARG A 3 3.19 -14.14 24.42
C ARG A 3 1.86 -13.49 24.03
N ASN A 4 1.26 -12.72 24.93
CA ASN A 4 0.06 -11.94 24.64
C ASN A 4 0.49 -10.49 24.40
N TYR A 5 0.08 -9.90 23.28
CA TYR A 5 0.38 -8.51 22.94
C TYR A 5 -0.83 -7.65 23.28
N LEU A 6 -0.62 -6.58 24.03
CA LEU A 6 -1.66 -5.63 24.41
C LEU A 6 -1.72 -4.44 23.44
N ASN A 7 -0.63 -4.16 22.74
CA ASN A 7 -0.56 -3.08 21.76
C ASN A 7 0.08 -3.56 20.45
N ALA A 8 -0.73 -3.76 19.43
CA ALA A 8 -0.29 -4.22 18.12
C ALA A 8 -0.72 -3.24 17.02
N ASP A 9 0.19 -2.94 16.11
CA ASP A 9 -0.10 -2.24 14.86
C ASP A 9 0.20 -3.19 13.70
N LEU A 10 -0.86 -3.72 13.10
CA LEU A 10 -0.80 -4.77 12.08
C LEU A 10 -1.16 -4.26 10.68
N HIS A 11 -1.27 -2.95 10.49
CA HIS A 11 -1.60 -2.36 9.19
C HIS A 11 -1.03 -0.96 9.06
N CYS A 12 0.14 -0.85 8.41
CA CYS A 12 0.77 0.43 8.10
C CYS A 12 1.63 0.34 6.83
N HIS A 13 1.84 1.47 6.15
CA HIS A 13 2.56 1.52 4.88
C HIS A 13 3.80 2.40 4.98
N SER A 14 4.84 2.01 4.24
CA SER A 14 6.10 2.76 4.12
C SER A 14 6.23 3.39 2.74
N VAL A 15 7.34 4.10 2.50
CA VAL A 15 7.70 4.62 1.17
C VAL A 15 7.92 3.52 0.12
N VAL A 16 7.96 2.25 0.52
CA VAL A 16 8.01 1.13 -0.43
C VAL A 16 6.76 1.12 -1.30
N SER A 17 5.57 1.37 -0.73
CA SER A 17 4.35 1.58 -1.48
C SER A 17 3.91 3.04 -1.47
N ASP A 18 2.98 3.43 -0.60
CA ASP A 18 2.38 4.76 -0.58
C ASP A 18 2.40 5.46 0.78
N GLY A 19 3.19 4.97 1.73
CA GLY A 19 3.49 5.64 2.99
C GLY A 19 4.36 6.90 2.82
N THR A 20 4.78 7.47 3.95
CA THR A 20 5.63 8.69 3.98
C THR A 20 6.94 8.49 4.74
N LEU A 21 7.06 7.40 5.49
CA LEU A 21 8.22 7.06 6.31
C LEU A 21 8.87 5.79 5.77
N THR A 22 10.18 5.67 5.91
CA THR A 22 10.87 4.42 5.59
C THR A 22 10.48 3.33 6.59
N PRO A 23 10.68 2.03 6.26
CA PRO A 23 10.49 0.95 7.23
C PRO A 23 11.20 1.20 8.56
N GLU A 24 12.41 1.77 8.53
CA GLU A 24 13.20 2.08 9.73
C GLU A 24 12.54 3.19 10.56
N GLN A 25 12.13 4.28 9.92
CA GLN A 25 11.44 5.39 10.59
C GLN A 25 10.08 4.96 11.17
N LEU A 26 9.38 4.03 10.52
CA LEU A 26 8.15 3.45 11.04
C LEU A 26 8.39 2.60 12.28
N ALA A 27 9.42 1.75 12.28
CA ALA A 27 9.77 0.95 13.46
C ALA A 27 10.11 1.84 14.66
N GLU A 28 10.94 2.88 14.47
CA GLU A 28 11.26 3.86 15.51
C GLU A 28 9.99 4.57 16.04
N ARG A 29 9.10 4.97 15.13
CA ARG A 29 7.84 5.62 15.48
C ARG A 29 6.91 4.69 16.25
N ALA A 30 6.78 3.42 15.84
CA ALA A 30 5.95 2.42 16.49
C ALA A 30 6.46 2.15 17.92
N ALA A 31 7.77 1.95 18.09
CA ALA A 31 8.40 1.78 19.40
C ALA A 31 8.17 2.99 20.31
N ALA A 32 8.34 4.21 19.78
CA ALA A 32 8.07 5.45 20.53
C ALA A 32 6.59 5.62 20.96
N ARG A 33 5.67 4.84 20.39
CA ARG A 33 4.24 4.80 20.76
C ARG A 33 3.87 3.57 21.59
N GLY A 34 4.86 2.78 22.02
CA GLY A 34 4.66 1.60 22.87
C GLY A 34 4.01 0.42 22.15
N VAL A 35 4.11 0.36 20.82
CA VAL A 35 3.73 -0.85 20.06
C VAL A 35 4.62 -2.00 20.52
N GLU A 36 4.04 -3.20 20.66
CA GLU A 36 4.75 -4.41 21.08
C GLU A 36 4.94 -5.39 19.90
N LEU A 37 3.91 -5.51 19.05
CA LEU A 37 3.91 -6.30 17.83
C LEU A 37 3.61 -5.39 16.64
N TRP A 38 4.49 -5.40 15.64
CA TRP A 38 4.36 -4.56 14.46
C TRP A 38 4.40 -5.38 13.16
N ALA A 39 3.58 -4.98 12.19
CA ALA A 39 3.63 -5.48 10.81
C ALA A 39 3.65 -4.33 9.80
N LEU A 40 4.57 -4.42 8.82
CA LEU A 40 4.56 -3.55 7.65
C LEU A 40 3.73 -4.21 6.55
N THR A 41 2.68 -3.54 6.07
CA THR A 41 1.71 -4.09 5.10
C THR A 41 1.64 -3.25 3.83
N ASP A 42 2.78 -2.97 3.22
CA ASP A 42 2.84 -2.21 1.97
C ASP A 42 1.96 -2.82 0.86
N HIS A 43 1.40 -1.95 0.01
CA HIS A 43 0.52 -2.36 -1.08
C HIS A 43 1.24 -3.14 -2.17
N ASP A 44 0.76 -4.36 -2.45
CA ASP A 44 1.21 -5.23 -3.55
C ASP A 44 2.74 -5.42 -3.63
N GLU A 45 3.41 -5.40 -2.47
CA GLU A 45 4.87 -5.42 -2.37
C GLU A 45 5.36 -5.97 -1.03
N VAL A 46 6.48 -6.69 -1.08
CA VAL A 46 7.17 -7.29 0.08
C VAL A 46 8.65 -6.90 0.17
N GLY A 47 9.18 -6.12 -0.78
CA GLY A 47 10.58 -5.68 -0.76
C GLY A 47 11.01 -4.87 0.48
N GLY A 48 10.06 -4.37 1.27
CA GLY A 48 10.30 -3.71 2.56
C GLY A 48 10.48 -4.65 3.76
N GLN A 49 10.09 -5.92 3.66
CA GLN A 49 9.92 -6.81 4.81
C GLN A 49 11.21 -7.06 5.60
N HIS A 50 12.32 -7.36 4.92
CA HIS A 50 13.60 -7.62 5.58
C HIS A 50 14.15 -6.39 6.32
N ARG A 51 13.98 -5.20 5.72
CA ARG A 51 14.37 -3.92 6.34
C ARG A 51 13.50 -3.60 7.56
N ALA A 52 12.19 -3.81 7.44
CA ALA A 52 11.24 -3.63 8.53
C ALA A 52 11.53 -4.57 9.70
N ALA A 53 11.75 -5.86 9.43
CA ALA A 53 12.09 -6.86 10.46
C ALA A 53 13.38 -6.49 11.21
N ALA A 54 14.43 -6.12 10.49
CA ALA A 54 15.69 -5.69 11.09
C ALA A 54 15.52 -4.44 11.96
N ALA A 55 14.78 -3.44 11.48
CA ALA A 55 14.51 -2.22 12.23
C ALA A 55 13.63 -2.45 13.46
N ALA A 56 12.61 -3.32 13.34
CA ALA A 56 11.75 -3.72 14.45
C ALA A 56 12.59 -4.35 15.57
N HIS A 57 13.44 -5.32 15.24
CA HIS A 57 14.32 -5.97 16.21
C HIS A 57 15.29 -4.98 16.85
N ALA A 58 15.87 -4.06 16.08
CA ALA A 58 16.76 -3.01 16.61
C ALA A 58 16.02 -2.05 17.57
N ALA A 59 14.73 -1.82 17.34
CA ALA A 59 13.86 -1.00 18.18
C ALA A 59 13.23 -1.77 19.36
N GLY A 60 13.49 -3.08 19.48
CA GLY A 60 12.93 -3.93 20.54
C GLY A 60 11.47 -4.34 20.33
N LEU A 61 10.98 -4.28 19.09
CA LEU A 61 9.64 -4.70 18.68
C LEU A 61 9.64 -6.17 18.24
N ASP A 62 8.57 -6.90 18.55
CA ASP A 62 8.30 -8.15 17.86
C ASP A 62 7.72 -7.83 16.47
N TYR A 63 8.09 -8.63 15.47
CA TYR A 63 7.76 -8.35 14.07
C TYR A 63 6.97 -9.50 13.45
N LEU A 64 5.98 -9.15 12.63
CA LEU A 64 5.22 -10.06 11.79
C LEU A 64 5.27 -9.56 10.35
N THR A 65 5.60 -10.43 9.40
CA THR A 65 5.59 -10.05 7.98
C THR A 65 4.19 -9.65 7.54
N GLY A 66 4.11 -8.68 6.63
CA GLY A 66 2.84 -8.11 6.18
C GLY A 66 2.82 -7.71 4.71
N THR A 67 1.64 -7.71 4.09
CA THR A 67 1.40 -7.07 2.78
C THR A 67 -0.08 -6.79 2.63
N GLU A 68 -0.45 -5.72 1.92
CA GLU A 68 -1.85 -5.44 1.58
C GLU A 68 -2.06 -5.64 0.08
N ILE A 69 -2.76 -6.71 -0.28
CA ILE A 69 -2.99 -7.10 -1.68
C ILE A 69 -4.27 -6.45 -2.20
N SER A 70 -4.14 -5.71 -3.30
CA SER A 70 -5.26 -5.15 -4.04
C SER A 70 -6.05 -6.27 -4.74
N VAL A 71 -7.36 -6.32 -4.54
CA VAL A 71 -8.23 -7.37 -5.10
C VAL A 71 -9.44 -6.77 -5.80
N SER A 72 -9.74 -7.29 -6.99
CA SER A 72 -11.01 -7.04 -7.67
C SER A 72 -12.00 -8.15 -7.31
N PHE A 73 -13.09 -7.79 -6.61
CA PHE A 73 -14.11 -8.73 -6.14
C PHE A 73 -15.50 -8.14 -6.26
N ALA A 74 -16.41 -8.86 -6.91
CA ALA A 74 -17.83 -8.49 -7.06
C ALA A 74 -18.06 -7.05 -7.61
N GLY A 75 -17.20 -6.59 -8.52
CA GLY A 75 -17.29 -5.23 -9.09
C GLY A 75 -16.66 -4.13 -8.22
N HIS A 76 -16.10 -4.49 -7.06
CA HIS A 76 -15.45 -3.57 -6.13
C HIS A 76 -13.93 -3.84 -6.06
N THR A 77 -13.19 -2.82 -5.63
CA THR A 77 -11.82 -3.01 -5.14
C THR A 77 -11.90 -3.23 -3.64
N VAL A 78 -11.40 -4.37 -3.18
CA VAL A 78 -11.21 -4.70 -1.76
C VAL A 78 -9.73 -4.96 -1.51
N HIS A 79 -9.28 -4.91 -0.27
CA HIS A 79 -7.91 -5.23 0.07
C HIS A 79 -7.84 -6.39 1.05
N ILE A 80 -6.86 -7.28 0.83
CA ILE A 80 -6.60 -8.43 1.68
C ILE A 80 -5.21 -8.27 2.29
N VAL A 81 -5.16 -8.13 3.61
CA VAL A 81 -3.92 -8.13 4.36
C VAL A 81 -3.44 -9.57 4.56
N GLY A 82 -2.21 -9.84 4.17
CA GLY A 82 -1.49 -11.06 4.53
C GLY A 82 -0.59 -10.82 5.74
N LEU A 83 -0.58 -11.74 6.71
CA LEU A 83 0.24 -11.65 7.92
C LEU A 83 1.00 -12.94 8.19
N GLY A 84 2.27 -12.84 8.57
CA GLY A 84 3.07 -13.98 9.06
C GLY A 84 3.47 -15.01 8.01
N PHE A 85 3.53 -14.61 6.74
CA PHE A 85 4.01 -15.42 5.64
C PHE A 85 5.54 -15.38 5.51
N ASP A 86 6.11 -16.33 4.76
CA ASP A 86 7.50 -16.28 4.30
C ASP A 86 7.70 -15.17 3.26
N ALA A 87 8.44 -14.13 3.62
CA ALA A 87 8.69 -12.98 2.75
C ALA A 87 9.55 -13.31 1.52
N ASP A 88 10.24 -14.46 1.52
CA ASP A 88 11.04 -14.94 0.40
C ASP A 88 10.28 -15.95 -0.48
N ASP A 89 8.99 -16.18 -0.23
CA ASP A 89 8.16 -17.05 -1.07
C ASP A 89 8.04 -16.47 -2.49
N ALA A 90 8.54 -17.25 -3.46
CA ALA A 90 8.62 -16.82 -4.85
C ALA A 90 7.23 -16.70 -5.51
N ALA A 91 6.26 -17.53 -5.10
CA ALA A 91 4.93 -17.52 -5.71
C ALA A 91 4.13 -16.29 -5.26
N LEU A 92 4.20 -15.93 -3.97
CA LEU A 92 3.67 -14.69 -3.44
C LEU A 92 4.34 -13.49 -4.13
N SER A 93 5.67 -13.44 -4.12
CA SER A 93 6.42 -12.34 -4.74
C SER A 93 6.07 -12.12 -6.21
N GLN A 94 5.96 -13.21 -6.98
CA GLN A 94 5.56 -13.14 -8.39
C GLN A 94 4.10 -12.68 -8.57
N GLY A 95 3.18 -13.18 -7.75
CA GLY A 95 1.76 -12.77 -7.79
C GLY A 95 1.57 -11.28 -7.49
N LEU A 96 2.32 -10.75 -6.52
CA LEU A 96 2.33 -9.32 -6.21
C LEU A 96 2.93 -8.49 -7.35
N TYR A 97 4.03 -8.96 -7.95
CA TYR A 97 4.62 -8.32 -9.13
C TYR A 97 3.62 -8.23 -10.30
N ASP A 98 2.95 -9.34 -10.61
CA ASP A 98 1.94 -9.37 -11.67
C ASP A 98 0.76 -8.44 -11.39
N THR A 99 0.38 -8.29 -10.12
CA THR A 99 -0.68 -7.38 -9.69
C THR A 99 -0.30 -5.91 -9.88
N ARG A 100 0.96 -5.52 -9.64
CA ARG A 100 1.39 -4.12 -9.76
C ARG A 100 1.78 -3.68 -11.17
N ASN A 101 2.02 -4.60 -12.11
CA ASN A 101 2.44 -4.28 -13.49
C ASN A 101 1.49 -3.30 -14.23
N GLY A 102 0.22 -3.24 -13.83
CA GLY A 102 -0.75 -2.31 -14.39
C GLY A 102 -0.69 -0.87 -13.87
N ARG A 103 0.04 -0.60 -12.77
CA ARG A 103 0.06 0.71 -12.10
C ARG A 103 0.66 1.82 -12.95
N GLY A 104 1.75 1.56 -13.65
CA GLY A 104 2.42 2.56 -14.50
C GLY A 104 1.54 3.10 -15.62
N PRO A 105 1.01 2.23 -16.52
CA PRO A 105 0.07 2.64 -17.56
C PRO A 105 -1.18 3.33 -16.99
N ARG A 106 -1.73 2.80 -15.90
CA ARG A 106 -2.88 3.39 -15.21
C ARG A 106 -2.59 4.81 -14.73
N ALA A 107 -1.45 5.04 -14.09
CA ALA A 107 -1.06 6.35 -13.59
C ALA A 107 -0.91 7.39 -14.70
N ARG A 108 -0.36 7.00 -15.86
CA ARG A 108 -0.28 7.89 -17.03
C ARG A 108 -1.67 8.29 -17.54
N GLU A 109 -2.60 7.33 -17.60
CA GLU A 109 -3.98 7.62 -18.00
C GLU A 109 -4.72 8.48 -16.96
N MET A 110 -4.47 8.28 -15.67
CA MET A 110 -5.01 9.16 -14.62
C MET A 110 -4.53 10.59 -14.81
N ALA A 111 -3.23 10.78 -15.07
CA ALA A 111 -2.66 12.09 -15.32
C ALA A 111 -3.25 12.75 -16.57
N ARG A 112 -3.46 11.98 -17.65
CA ARG A 112 -4.11 12.48 -18.88
C ARG A 112 -5.53 13.01 -18.58
N GLN A 113 -6.33 12.31 -17.79
CA GLN A 113 -7.67 12.79 -17.41
C GLN A 113 -7.62 14.03 -16.52
N LEU A 114 -6.64 14.12 -15.61
CA LEU A 114 -6.45 15.31 -14.77
C LEU A 114 -6.02 16.53 -15.62
N GLU A 115 -5.16 16.32 -16.62
CA GLU A 115 -4.76 17.36 -17.56
C GLU A 115 -5.96 17.89 -18.35
N GLN A 116 -6.85 17.01 -18.80
CA GLN A 116 -8.13 17.41 -19.44
C GLN A 116 -9.06 18.19 -18.51
N ALA A 117 -8.91 18.03 -17.19
CA ALA A 117 -9.61 18.80 -16.18
C ALA A 117 -8.86 20.09 -15.77
N GLY A 118 -7.79 20.47 -16.48
CA GLY A 118 -7.01 21.68 -16.24
C GLY A 118 -5.85 21.50 -15.25
N ILE A 119 -5.49 20.28 -14.87
CA ILE A 119 -4.42 19.98 -13.91
C ILE A 119 -3.25 19.33 -14.64
N ALA A 120 -2.36 20.16 -15.17
CA ALA A 120 -1.16 19.71 -15.89
C ALA A 120 -0.08 19.16 -14.93
N GLY A 121 0.81 18.30 -15.47
CA GLY A 121 1.99 17.80 -14.77
C GLY A 121 1.70 16.83 -13.62
N ALA A 122 0.50 16.23 -13.58
CA ALA A 122 0.07 15.39 -12.47
C ALA A 122 0.89 14.09 -12.34
N TYR A 123 1.38 13.53 -13.44
CA TYR A 123 2.18 12.30 -13.40
C TYR A 123 3.55 12.55 -12.75
N GLU A 124 4.28 13.54 -13.23
CA GLU A 124 5.59 13.96 -12.71
C GLU A 124 5.45 14.47 -11.27
N GLY A 125 4.35 15.18 -11.01
CA GLY A 125 3.92 15.59 -9.68
C GLY A 125 3.82 14.44 -8.70
N ALA A 126 3.03 13.43 -9.05
CA ALA A 126 2.83 12.24 -8.23
C ALA A 126 4.13 11.43 -8.04
N LEU A 127 4.95 11.30 -9.09
CA LEU A 127 6.22 10.57 -9.01
C LEU A 127 7.19 11.13 -7.98
N ARG A 128 7.19 12.45 -7.72
CA ARG A 128 8.02 13.04 -6.66
C ARG A 128 7.67 12.55 -5.25
N HIS A 129 6.44 12.08 -5.06
CA HIS A 129 5.96 11.54 -3.79
C HIS A 129 6.11 10.03 -3.67
N ALA A 130 6.43 9.33 -4.77
CA ALA A 130 6.52 7.88 -4.80
C ALA A 130 7.96 7.42 -4.53
N GLY A 131 8.19 6.74 -3.41
CA GLY A 131 9.50 6.15 -3.10
C GLY A 131 9.89 5.03 -4.08
N ASN A 132 8.89 4.35 -4.65
CA ASN A 132 9.02 3.40 -5.75
C ASN A 132 8.11 3.81 -6.92
N PRO A 133 8.66 4.22 -8.08
CA PRO A 133 7.87 4.58 -9.26
C PRO A 133 6.94 3.47 -9.79
N GLU A 134 7.28 2.20 -9.56
CA GLU A 134 6.45 1.06 -9.98
C GLU A 134 5.17 0.93 -9.13
N LEU A 135 5.17 1.51 -7.93
CA LEU A 135 4.05 1.48 -6.99
C LEU A 135 3.33 2.81 -6.87
N ILE A 136 3.48 3.67 -7.88
CA ILE A 136 2.67 4.88 -8.02
C ILE A 136 1.17 4.56 -7.83
N SER A 137 0.48 5.42 -7.10
CA SER A 137 -0.85 5.18 -6.57
C SER A 137 -1.65 6.49 -6.53
N ARG A 138 -2.96 6.39 -6.29
CA ARG A 138 -3.81 7.59 -6.14
C ARG A 138 -3.38 8.47 -4.98
N THR A 139 -2.83 7.90 -3.91
CA THR A 139 -2.29 8.63 -2.76
C THR A 139 -1.19 9.61 -3.18
N HIS A 140 -0.33 9.21 -4.10
CA HIS A 140 0.73 10.06 -4.65
C HIS A 140 0.18 11.23 -5.47
N PHE A 141 -0.84 10.98 -6.31
CA PHE A 141 -1.56 12.06 -7.00
C PHE A 141 -2.24 13.00 -6.01
N ALA A 142 -2.88 12.47 -4.96
CA ALA A 142 -3.54 13.29 -3.95
C ALA A 142 -2.56 14.23 -3.24
N ARG A 143 -1.35 13.75 -2.90
CA ARG A 143 -0.28 14.59 -2.34
C ARG A 143 0.11 15.74 -3.28
N TYR A 144 0.28 15.45 -4.57
CA TYR A 144 0.57 16.49 -5.56
C TYR A 144 -0.55 17.54 -5.68
N LEU A 145 -1.82 17.11 -5.69
CA LEU A 145 -2.96 18.02 -5.76
C LEU A 145 -3.07 18.94 -4.54
N VAL A 146 -2.71 18.43 -3.36
CA VAL A 146 -2.64 19.24 -2.13
C VAL A 146 -1.42 20.16 -2.15
N GLU A 147 -0.24 19.66 -2.53
CA GLU A 147 1.01 20.44 -2.65
C GLU A 147 0.82 21.65 -3.57
N THR A 148 0.14 21.45 -4.71
CA THR A 148 -0.14 22.50 -5.70
C THR A 148 -1.37 23.35 -5.38
N ARG A 149 -2.00 23.12 -4.22
CA ARG A 149 -3.19 23.84 -3.73
C ARG A 149 -4.42 23.73 -4.65
N VAL A 150 -4.48 22.69 -5.48
CA VAL A 150 -5.70 22.34 -6.24
C VAL A 150 -6.80 21.88 -5.29
N CYS A 151 -6.43 21.16 -4.23
CA CYS A 151 -7.30 20.75 -3.13
C CYS A 151 -6.71 21.17 -1.77
N SER A 152 -7.55 21.34 -0.75
CA SER A 152 -7.10 21.73 0.60
C SER A 152 -6.41 20.60 1.35
N ASP A 153 -6.86 19.37 1.14
CA ASP A 153 -6.44 18.17 1.83
C ASP A 153 -6.77 16.92 1.00
N THR A 154 -6.35 15.74 1.47
CA THR A 154 -6.58 14.48 0.76
C THR A 154 -8.06 14.08 0.69
N TYR A 155 -8.89 14.49 1.67
CA TYR A 155 -10.32 14.22 1.65
C TYR A 155 -11.00 15.00 0.51
N ASP A 156 -10.66 16.29 0.35
CA ASP A 156 -11.14 17.12 -0.75
C ASP A 156 -10.70 16.57 -2.11
N VAL A 157 -9.48 16.02 -2.21
CA VAL A 157 -9.04 15.33 -3.43
C VAL A 157 -9.99 14.21 -3.81
N PHE A 158 -10.23 13.24 -2.93
CA PHE A 158 -11.04 12.06 -3.27
C PHE A 158 -12.53 12.39 -3.46
N ARG A 159 -12.99 13.56 -2.97
CA ARG A 159 -14.34 14.08 -3.23
C ARG A 159 -14.52 14.56 -4.68
N HIS A 160 -13.47 15.14 -5.28
CA HIS A 160 -13.56 15.77 -6.60
C HIS A 160 -12.82 15.04 -7.72
N TYR A 161 -11.84 14.21 -7.38
CA TYR A 161 -10.91 13.55 -8.31
C TYR A 161 -10.61 12.11 -7.87
N LEU A 162 -10.01 11.33 -8.77
CA LEU A 162 -9.41 10.01 -8.49
C LEU A 162 -10.37 8.90 -8.00
N THR A 163 -11.67 9.19 -7.95
CA THR A 163 -12.77 8.28 -7.59
C THR A 163 -13.75 8.10 -8.74
N GLU A 164 -14.58 7.05 -8.68
CA GLU A 164 -15.45 6.68 -9.80
C GLU A 164 -16.35 7.85 -10.26
N GLY A 165 -16.37 8.07 -11.58
CA GLY A 165 -17.08 9.19 -12.20
C GLY A 165 -16.40 10.56 -12.09
N LYS A 166 -15.20 10.65 -11.51
CA LYS A 166 -14.42 11.89 -11.36
C LYS A 166 -13.14 11.89 -12.22
N PRO A 167 -12.59 13.07 -12.59
CA PRO A 167 -11.36 13.12 -13.36
C PRO A 167 -10.19 12.46 -12.64
N GLY A 168 -9.36 11.74 -13.39
CA GLY A 168 -8.22 11.01 -12.87
C GLY A 168 -8.58 9.66 -12.25
N TYR A 169 -9.84 9.20 -12.41
CA TYR A 169 -10.20 7.81 -12.10
C TYR A 169 -10.08 6.94 -13.34
N VAL A 170 -9.25 5.91 -13.20
CA VAL A 170 -9.05 4.88 -14.22
C VAL A 170 -9.37 3.54 -13.57
N PRO A 171 -10.36 2.80 -14.09
CA PRO A 171 -10.68 1.47 -13.57
C PRO A 171 -9.47 0.55 -13.75
N HIS A 172 -9.32 -0.39 -12.84
CA HIS A 172 -8.25 -1.36 -12.88
C HIS A 172 -8.71 -2.70 -12.34
N THR A 173 -8.24 -3.76 -12.98
CA THR A 173 -8.46 -5.12 -12.53
C THR A 173 -7.21 -5.54 -11.76
N TRP A 174 -7.37 -5.81 -10.47
CA TRP A 174 -6.33 -6.29 -9.59
C TRP A 174 -6.34 -7.83 -9.51
N ALA A 175 -5.63 -8.39 -8.53
CA ALA A 175 -5.66 -9.83 -8.27
C ALA A 175 -7.09 -10.33 -8.04
N ARG A 176 -7.32 -11.61 -8.34
CA ARG A 176 -8.57 -12.28 -7.94
C ARG A 176 -8.46 -12.62 -6.45
N LEU A 177 -9.59 -12.55 -5.74
CA LEU A 177 -9.65 -12.86 -4.31
C LEU A 177 -9.03 -14.23 -3.98
N ARG A 178 -9.35 -15.25 -4.78
CA ARG A 178 -8.81 -16.59 -4.60
C ARG A 178 -7.28 -16.63 -4.71
N ASP A 179 -6.72 -15.89 -5.66
CA ASP A 179 -5.28 -15.90 -5.91
C ASP A 179 -4.55 -15.22 -4.75
N ALA A 180 -5.02 -14.04 -4.32
CA ALA A 180 -4.47 -13.32 -3.17
C ALA A 180 -4.48 -14.17 -1.88
N VAL A 181 -5.59 -14.82 -1.56
CA VAL A 181 -5.69 -15.71 -0.39
C VAL A 181 -4.76 -16.90 -0.52
N ASN A 182 -4.69 -17.53 -1.69
CA ASN A 182 -3.82 -18.68 -1.91
C ASN A 182 -2.34 -18.31 -1.78
N TRP A 183 -1.91 -17.18 -2.32
CA TRP A 183 -0.52 -16.72 -2.19
C TRP A 183 -0.13 -16.55 -0.72
N ILE A 184 -0.97 -15.89 0.08
CA ILE A 184 -0.73 -15.67 1.51
C ILE A 184 -0.66 -17.00 2.26
N VAL A 185 -1.67 -17.87 2.09
CA VAL A 185 -1.79 -19.12 2.85
C VAL A 185 -0.70 -20.12 2.47
N ASN A 186 -0.37 -20.24 1.19
CA ASN A 186 0.67 -21.15 0.72
C ASN A 186 2.07 -20.70 1.17
N ALA A 187 2.29 -19.39 1.31
CA ALA A 187 3.49 -18.84 1.93
C ALA A 187 3.48 -18.96 3.48
N GLY A 188 2.48 -19.64 4.07
CA GLY A 188 2.41 -19.91 5.50
C GLY A 188 1.72 -18.83 6.34
N GLY A 189 1.17 -17.78 5.71
CA GLY A 189 0.53 -16.67 6.39
C GLY A 189 -0.99 -16.82 6.60
N LEU A 190 -1.57 -15.78 7.19
CA LEU A 190 -3.01 -15.61 7.41
C LEU A 190 -3.55 -14.47 6.54
N ALA A 191 -4.64 -14.72 5.83
CA ALA A 191 -5.33 -13.72 5.03
C ALA A 191 -6.46 -13.06 5.84
N VAL A 192 -6.53 -11.73 5.80
CA VAL A 192 -7.45 -10.90 6.58
C VAL A 192 -8.11 -9.88 5.63
N ILE A 193 -9.43 -9.73 5.71
CA ILE A 193 -10.11 -8.63 5.00
C ILE A 193 -9.75 -7.33 5.70
N ALA A 194 -9.16 -6.38 4.96
CA ALA A 194 -8.82 -5.08 5.49
C ALA A 194 -10.04 -4.16 5.53
N HIS A 195 -10.10 -3.29 6.55
CA HIS A 195 -11.03 -2.14 6.67
C HIS A 195 -12.43 -2.34 6.04
N PRO A 196 -13.22 -3.34 6.47
CA PRO A 196 -14.45 -3.79 5.79
C PRO A 196 -15.67 -2.84 5.92
N ALA A 197 -15.48 -1.62 6.41
CA ALA A 197 -16.54 -0.69 6.80
C ALA A 197 -17.15 0.09 5.62
#